data_AF-A0AAD4CK33-F1
#
_entry.id   AF-A0AAD4CK33-F1
#
_cell.length_a   1.000
_cell.length_b   1.000
_cell.length_c   1.000
_cell.angle_alpha   90.00
_cell.angle_beta   90.00
_cell.angle_gamma   90.00
#
_symmetry.space_group_name_H-M   'P 1'
#
loop_
_entity.id
_entity.type
_entity.pdbx_description
1 polymer ?
#
loop_
_entity_poly.entity_id
_entity_poly.type
_entity_poly.pdbx_seq_one_letter_code
_entity_poly.pdbx_strand_id
1 'polypeptide(L)' 'MRSLPNLIITGTPGVGKTVHCEQLAQETGLRHLSINQVAKDRGCFESYNNELETWIVDEDKMLLKMR' A
#
# COMPACT_ATOMS: atom_id res chain seq x y z
N MET A 1 12.14 -6.30 19.59
CA MET A 1 12.13 -7.24 18.45
C MET A 1 10.68 -7.36 17.98
N ARG A 2 10.37 -7.30 16.67
CA ARG A 2 8.98 -7.50 16.20
C ARG A 2 8.60 -8.96 16.43
N SER A 3 7.46 -9.22 17.09
CA SER A 3 6.95 -10.56 17.37
C SER A 3 6.11 -11.15 16.23
N LEU A 4 5.60 -10.28 15.34
CA LEU A 4 4.76 -10.65 14.21
C LEU A 4 5.47 -10.36 12.89
N PRO A 5 5.22 -11.15 11.82
CA PRO A 5 5.85 -10.96 10.52
C PRO A 5 5.27 -9.75 9.77
N ASN A 6 6.04 -9.27 8.78
CA ASN A 6 5.55 -8.35 7.77
C ASN A 6 5.30 -9.14 6.47
N LEU A 7 4.13 -8.95 5.86
CA LEU A 7 3.76 -9.63 4.61
C LEU A 7 3.62 -8.60 3.49
N ILE A 8 4.19 -8.92 2.33
CA ILE A 8 3.98 -8.15 1.10
C ILE A 8 3.11 -9.00 0.18
N ILE A 9 1.91 -8.51 -0.13
CA ILE A 9 0.99 -9.14 -1.06
C ILE A 9 0.97 -8.31 -2.33
N THR A 10 1.44 -8.91 -3.43
CA THR A 10 1.57 -8.27 -4.75
C THR A 10 0.89 -9.12 -5.83
N GLY A 11 0.80 -8.58 -7.04
CA GLY A 11 0.09 -9.18 -8.16
C GLY A 11 -0.60 -8.11 -9.02
N THR A 12 -1.00 -8.49 -10.23
CA THR A 12 -1.62 -7.56 -11.19
C THR A 12 -2.91 -6.93 -10.63
N PRO A 13 -3.31 -5.72 -11.09
CA PRO A 13 -4.58 -5.12 -10.71
C PRO A 13 -5.76 -6.09 -10.97
N GLY A 14 -6.72 -6.15 -10.06
CA GLY A 14 -7.92 -7.00 -10.19
C GLY A 14 -7.84 -8.43 -9.62
N VAL A 15 -6.66 -8.96 -9.27
CA VAL A 15 -6.52 -10.36 -8.77
C VAL A 15 -7.02 -10.61 -7.33
N GLY A 16 -7.66 -9.63 -6.68
CA GLY A 16 -8.24 -9.81 -5.35
C GLY A 16 -7.34 -9.52 -4.15
N LYS A 17 -6.17 -8.88 -4.34
CA LYS A 17 -5.22 -8.55 -3.26
C LYS A 17 -5.85 -7.86 -2.06
N THR A 18 -6.60 -6.77 -2.28
CA THR A 18 -7.20 -5.98 -1.21
C THR A 18 -8.16 -6.81 -0.36
N VAL A 19 -9.03 -7.58 -1.01
CA VAL A 19 -9.99 -8.47 -0.35
C VAL A 19 -9.25 -9.50 0.51
N HIS A 20 -8.20 -10.11 -0.05
CA HIS A 20 -7.39 -11.10 0.67
C HIS A 20 -6.66 -10.48 1.88
N CYS A 21 -6.09 -9.28 1.73
CA CYS A 21 -5.42 -8.60 2.84
C CYS A 21 -6.38 -8.22 3.98
N GLU A 22 -7.60 -7.79 3.66
CA GLU A 22 -8.63 -7.45 4.65
C GLU A 22 -9.06 -8.67 5.46
N GLN A 23 -9.32 -9.80 4.79
CA GLN A 23 -9.62 -11.08 5.44
C GLN A 23 -8.45 -11.55 6.32
N LEU A 24 -7.23 -11.52 5.78
CA LEU A 24 -6.04 -11.93 6.52
C LEU A 24 -5.83 -11.10 7.80
N ALA A 25 -6.02 -9.78 7.72
CA ALA A 25 -5.93 -8.89 8.87
C ALA A 25 -6.99 -9.19 9.93
N GLN A 26 -8.23 -9.48 9.52
CA GLN A 26 -9.32 -9.85 10.41
C GLN A 26 -9.05 -11.18 11.13
N GLU A 27 -8.53 -12.18 10.43
CA GLU A 27 -8.29 -13.52 10.98
C GLU A 27 -7.03 -13.60 11.87
N THR A 28 -6.00 -12.82 11.56
CA THR A 28 -4.70 -12.90 12.24
C THR A 28 -4.46 -11.79 13.26
N GLY A 29 -5.27 -10.72 13.23
CA GLY A 29 -5.02 -9.49 13.98
C GLY A 29 -3.85 -8.66 13.45
N LEU A 30 -3.30 -9.01 12.28
CA LEU A 30 -2.28 -8.19 11.61
C LEU A 30 -2.89 -6.88 11.11
N ARG A 31 -2.06 -5.84 11.03
CA ARG A 31 -2.47 -4.56 10.46
C ARG A 31 -2.37 -4.60 8.93
N HIS A 32 -3.51 -4.49 8.24
CA HIS A 32 -3.52 -4.23 6.81
C HIS A 32 -3.07 -2.79 6.52
N LEU A 33 -2.10 -2.65 5.60
CA LEU A 33 -1.64 -1.37 5.06
C LEU A 33 -1.81 -1.36 3.55
N SER A 34 -2.75 -0.57 3.04
CA SER A 34 -2.90 -0.32 1.61
C SER A 34 -1.90 0.73 1.15
N ILE A 35 -0.98 0.36 0.26
CA ILE A 35 0.02 1.26 -0.34
C ILE A 35 -0.64 2.47 -1.00
N ASN A 36 -1.71 2.24 -1.77
CA ASN A 36 -2.45 3.32 -2.43
C ASN A 36 -3.05 4.32 -1.44
N GLN A 37 -3.55 3.82 -0.30
CA GLN A 37 -4.11 4.68 0.74
C GLN A 37 -3.01 5.48 1.45
N VAL A 38 -1.88 4.83 1.77
CA VAL A 38 -0.72 5.50 2.37
C VAL A 38 -0.21 6.63 1.48
N ALA A 39 -0.09 6.39 0.16
CA ALA A 39 0.36 7.42 -0.76
C ALA A 39 -0.59 8.62 -0.79
N LYS A 40 -1.91 8.39 -0.82
CA LYS A 40 -2.95 9.43 -0.75
C LYS A 40 -2.91 10.20 0.55
N ASP A 41 -3.01 9.52 1.68
CA ASP A 41 -3.13 10.14 3.01
C ASP A 41 -1.87 10.92 3.39
N ARG A 42 -0.70 10.46 2.94
CA ARG A 42 0.60 11.06 3.29
C ARG A 42 1.17 11.94 2.17
N GLY A 43 0.44 12.14 1.08
CA GLY A 43 0.83 12.98 -0.05
C GLY A 43 2.16 12.54 -0.68
N CYS A 44 2.33 11.23 -0.89
CA CYS A 44 3.54 10.63 -1.49
C CYS A 44 3.44 10.60 -3.01
N PHE A 45 3.31 11.77 -3.63
CA PHE A 45 3.24 11.92 -5.08
C PHE A 45 4.37 12.80 -5.58
N GLU A 46 4.96 12.42 -6.72
CA GLU A 46 6.01 13.16 -7.41
C GLU A 46 5.41 14.11 -8.45
N SER A 47 4.55 13.56 -9.32
CA SER A 47 3.94 14.29 -10.43
C SER A 47 2.62 13.64 -10.85
N TYR A 48 1.84 14.33 -11.67
CA TYR A 48 0.61 13.81 -12.25
C TYR A 48 0.84 13.43 -13.71
N ASN A 49 0.48 12.19 -14.08
CA ASN A 49 0.49 11.73 -15.46
C ASN A 49 -0.86 12.04 -16.10
N ASN A 50 -0.87 12.96 -17.07
CA ASN A 50 -2.08 13.39 -17.76
C ASN A 50 -2.64 12.35 -18.74
N GLU A 51 -1.81 11.47 -19.31
CA GLU A 51 -2.26 10.46 -20.28
C GLU A 51 -3.02 9.32 -19.60
N LEU A 52 -2.55 8.92 -18.42
CA LEU A 52 -3.14 7.85 -17.61
C LEU A 52 -4.08 8.37 -16.52
N GLU A 53 -4.24 9.71 -16.44
CA GLU A 53 -5.05 10.40 -15.44
C GLU A 53 -4.79 9.91 -14.00
N THR A 54 -3.50 9.79 -13.63
CA THR A 54 -3.09 9.20 -12.35
C THR A 54 -1.85 9.87 -11.78
N TRP A 55 -1.72 9.80 -10.45
CA TRP A 55 -0.53 10.28 -9.75
C TRP A 55 0.61 9.27 -9.84
N ILE A 56 1.81 9.76 -10.16
CA ILE A 56 3.07 9.03 -10.01
C ILE A 56 3.48 9.10 -8.54
N VAL A 57 3.67 7.93 -7.93
CA VAL A 57 4.00 7.80 -6.51
C VAL A 57 5.50 8.05 -6.32
N ASP A 58 5.83 8.87 -5.31
CA ASP A 58 7.21 9.06 -4.85
C ASP A 58 7.56 7.94 -3.86
N GLU A 59 8.33 6.96 -4.33
CA GLU A 59 8.68 5.76 -3.57
C GLU A 59 9.58 6.06 -2.36
N ASP A 60 10.54 6.98 -2.49
CA ASP A 60 11.46 7.34 -1.41
C ASP A 60 10.73 8.04 -0.26
N LYS A 61 9.88 9.02 -0.61
CA LYS A 61 9.02 9.70 0.35
C LYS A 61 8.04 8.72 0.98
N MET A 62 7.55 7.75 0.20
CA MET A 62 6.68 6.71 0.72
C MET A 62 7.38 5.82 1.74
N LEU A 63 8.59 5.32 1.44
CA LEU A 63 9.40 4.52 2.36
C LEU A 63 9.69 5.25 3.68
N LEU A 64 10.07 6.54 3.59
CA LEU A 64 10.29 7.38 4.77
C LEU A 64 9.01 7.50 5.62
N LYS A 65 7.88 7.65 4.94
CA LYS A 65 6.55 7.80 5.56
C LYS A 65 5.83 6.47 5.78
N MET A 66 6.47 5.30 5.66
CA MET A 66 5.85 4.01 6.00
C MET A 66 6.27 3.49 7.38
N ARG A 67 7.15 4.23 8.07
CA ARG A 67 7.50 3.98 9.47
C ARG A 67 6.36 4.28 10.43
#